data_AF-A0A165I6P8-F1
#
_entry.id   AF-A0A165I6P8-F1
#
_cell.length_a   1.000
_cell.length_b   1.000
_cell.length_c   1.000
_cell.angle_alpha   90.00
_cell.angle_beta   90.00
_cell.angle_gamma   90.00
#
_symmetry.space_group_name_H-M   'P 1'
#
loop_
_entity.id
_entity.type
_entity.pdbx_description
1 polymer ?
#
loop_
_entity_poly.entity_id
_entity_poly.type
_entity_poly.pdbx_seq_one_letter_code
_entity_poly.pdbx_strand_id
1 'polypeptide(L)'
;MIRRPGHLADRTVPVGSPEPVDGLDLGLAARNVAAAGGSADRFRAEFGAGQAAAGSSALDPKHLAGIAGWRAGVLGLREDALSRIAAAMPAAADAIAATLGMDATDVEPFLEHQRTDRFWWPGRAEQRGYVCAVGGFAGLGGAWTQPPTDGRPLGPAGAFAVRTGERWWRIDADVWGSRLTPLRAVDEPEEGLGGPASLVTFPDSYLAWIHVADAA
;
A
#
# COMPACT_ATOMS: atom_id res chain seq x y z
N MET A 1 -11.51 -20.23 -8.09
CA MET A 1 -10.44 -19.77 -7.18
C MET A 1 -10.94 -18.50 -6.49
N ILE A 2 -11.11 -18.50 -5.17
CA ILE A 2 -11.55 -17.31 -4.42
C ILE A 2 -10.35 -16.36 -4.32
N ARG A 3 -10.41 -15.21 -4.99
CA ARG A 3 -9.39 -14.17 -4.81
C ARG A 3 -9.61 -13.54 -3.43
N ARG A 4 -8.53 -13.38 -2.67
CA ARG A 4 -8.54 -12.65 -1.39
C ARG A 4 -8.28 -11.16 -1.65
N PRO A 5 -8.74 -10.25 -0.77
CA PRO A 5 -8.25 -8.88 -0.75
C PRO A 5 -6.72 -8.87 -0.70
N GLY A 6 -6.10 -7.86 -1.31
CA GLY A 6 -4.65 -7.73 -1.34
C GLY A 6 -4.17 -6.81 -2.46
N HIS A 7 -2.89 -6.45 -2.36
CA HIS A 7 -2.17 -5.62 -3.32
C HIS A 7 -1.43 -6.49 -4.33
N LEU A 8 -1.46 -6.12 -5.62
CA LEU A 8 -0.79 -6.90 -6.67
C LEU A 8 0.72 -6.68 -6.70
N ALA A 9 1.18 -5.59 -6.09
CA ALA A 9 2.59 -5.33 -5.85
C ALA A 9 3.17 -6.21 -4.70
N ASP A 10 2.32 -7.00 -4.04
CA ASP A 10 2.63 -7.87 -2.90
C ASP A 10 2.68 -9.37 -3.23
N ARG A 11 2.66 -9.73 -4.52
CA ARG A 11 2.53 -11.14 -4.94
C ARG A 11 3.77 -11.99 -4.63
N THR A 12 4.92 -11.35 -4.41
CA THR A 12 6.15 -12.01 -3.98
C THR A 12 6.13 -12.20 -2.46
N VAL A 13 6.52 -13.41 -2.04
CA VAL A 13 6.72 -13.72 -0.62
C VAL A 13 7.99 -12.98 -0.17
N PRO A 14 7.94 -12.16 0.89
CA PRO A 14 9.11 -11.46 1.38
C PRO A 14 10.05 -12.43 2.13
N VAL A 15 11.37 -12.28 1.96
CA VAL A 15 12.37 -13.31 2.37
C VAL A 15 13.48 -12.81 3.29
N GLY A 16 13.51 -11.53 3.68
CA GLY A 16 14.54 -11.01 4.59
C GLY A 16 14.35 -11.43 6.05
N SER A 17 15.44 -11.41 6.81
CA SER A 17 15.43 -11.63 8.26
C SER A 17 16.18 -10.49 8.94
N PRO A 18 15.55 -9.75 9.86
CA PRO A 18 16.19 -8.59 10.45
C PRO A 18 17.16 -8.99 11.57
N GLU A 19 18.34 -8.39 11.54
CA GLU A 19 19.31 -8.42 12.63
C GLU A 19 18.98 -7.34 13.68
N PRO A 20 19.26 -7.57 14.97
CA PRO A 20 19.06 -6.58 16.03
C PRO A 20 19.78 -5.26 15.75
N VAL A 21 19.12 -4.13 16.07
CA VAL A 21 19.69 -2.78 15.95
C VAL A 21 19.58 -2.07 17.28
N ASP A 22 20.69 -1.54 17.78
CA ASP A 22 20.72 -0.78 19.03
C ASP A 22 19.79 0.45 18.95
N GLY A 23 18.93 0.60 19.95
CA GLY A 23 17.98 1.71 20.04
C GLY A 23 16.76 1.61 19.14
N LEU A 24 16.52 0.45 18.50
CA LEU A 24 15.30 0.17 17.71
C LEU A 24 14.66 -1.15 18.16
N ASP A 25 13.51 -1.05 18.86
CA ASP A 25 12.69 -2.22 19.18
C ASP A 25 11.84 -2.63 17.97
N LEU A 26 12.39 -3.56 17.18
CA LEU A 26 11.72 -4.13 16.00
C LEU A 26 10.42 -4.89 16.34
N GLY A 27 10.32 -5.43 17.56
CA GLY A 27 9.12 -6.08 18.04
C GLY A 27 7.97 -5.09 18.24
N LEU A 28 8.27 -3.95 18.88
CA LEU A 28 7.33 -2.84 19.03
C LEU A 28 6.97 -2.22 17.67
N ALA A 29 7.94 -1.98 16.81
CA ALA A 29 7.70 -1.44 15.47
C ALA A 29 6.73 -2.34 14.67
N ALA A 30 6.96 -3.66 14.67
CA ALA A 30 6.09 -4.61 13.98
C ALA A 30 4.65 -4.63 14.54
N ARG A 31 4.49 -4.50 15.87
CA ARG A 31 3.15 -4.37 16.50
C ARG A 31 2.45 -3.08 16.08
N ASN A 32 3.18 -1.97 16.01
CA ASN A 32 2.62 -0.69 15.57
C ASN A 32 2.22 -0.72 14.09
N VAL A 33 3.00 -1.39 13.24
CA VAL A 33 2.64 -1.63 11.83
C VAL A 33 1.32 -2.40 11.73
N ALA A 34 1.17 -3.50 12.47
CA ALA A 34 -0.07 -4.27 12.49
C ALA A 34 -1.26 -3.44 13.01
N ALA A 35 -1.07 -2.68 14.09
CA ALA A 35 -2.10 -1.80 14.64
C ALA A 35 -2.54 -0.70 13.66
N ALA A 36 -1.63 -0.25 12.79
CA ALA A 36 -1.91 0.72 11.75
C ALA A 36 -2.51 0.11 10.46
N GLY A 37 -2.71 -1.21 10.41
CA GLY A 37 -3.32 -1.92 9.28
C GLY A 37 -2.32 -2.52 8.28
N GLY A 38 -1.02 -2.46 8.55
CA GLY A 38 0.01 -3.10 7.72
C GLY A 38 0.32 -4.54 8.13
N SER A 39 1.20 -5.20 7.37
CA SER A 39 1.68 -6.56 7.65
C SER A 39 2.96 -6.56 8.48
N ALA A 40 2.89 -7.04 9.72
CA ALA A 40 4.05 -7.17 10.61
C ALA A 40 5.14 -8.08 10.03
N ASP A 41 4.75 -9.16 9.33
CA ASP A 41 5.70 -10.11 8.74
C ASP A 41 6.39 -9.52 7.53
N ARG A 42 5.65 -8.80 6.67
CA ARG A 42 6.25 -8.06 5.55
C ARG A 42 7.18 -6.98 6.08
N PHE A 43 6.77 -6.20 7.08
CA PHE A 43 7.64 -5.20 7.69
C PHE A 43 8.99 -5.78 8.12
N ARG A 44 9.00 -6.90 8.86
CA ARG A 44 10.25 -7.54 9.31
C ARG A 44 11.11 -8.01 8.13
N ALA A 45 10.48 -8.64 7.16
CA ALA A 45 11.19 -9.21 6.03
C ALA A 45 11.77 -8.14 5.10
N GLU A 46 11.01 -7.09 4.77
CA GLU A 46 11.49 -6.00 3.93
C GLU A 46 12.55 -5.15 4.64
N PHE A 47 12.39 -4.90 5.95
CA PHE A 47 13.43 -4.25 6.75
C PHE A 47 14.73 -5.06 6.76
N GLY A 48 14.63 -6.39 6.98
CA GLY A 48 15.79 -7.27 6.95
C GLY A 48 16.48 -7.33 5.58
N ALA A 49 15.70 -7.30 4.49
CA ALA A 49 16.26 -7.23 3.14
C ALA A 49 17.04 -5.94 2.92
N GLY A 50 16.46 -4.79 3.30
CA GLY A 50 17.14 -3.50 3.25
C GLY A 50 18.40 -3.44 4.11
N GLN A 51 18.36 -4.00 5.32
CA GLN A 51 19.49 -4.04 6.24
C GLN A 51 20.64 -4.88 5.69
N ALA A 52 20.34 -6.04 5.11
CA ALA A 52 21.34 -6.90 4.47
C ALA A 52 21.99 -6.23 3.25
N ALA A 53 21.21 -5.48 2.48
CA ALA A 53 21.68 -4.75 1.31
C ALA A 53 22.42 -3.43 1.64
N ALA A 54 22.25 -2.91 2.87
CA ALA A 54 22.86 -1.64 3.26
C ALA A 54 24.39 -1.66 3.22
N GLY A 55 25.06 -2.78 3.51
CA GLY A 55 26.53 -2.82 3.52
C GLY A 55 27.13 -1.70 4.39
N SER A 56 27.95 -0.81 3.80
CA SER A 56 28.49 0.40 4.45
C SER A 56 27.64 1.67 4.26
N SER A 57 26.43 1.55 3.70
CA SER A 57 25.50 2.65 3.46
C SER A 57 25.02 3.27 4.78
N ALA A 58 24.94 4.60 4.81
CA ALA A 58 24.63 5.40 6.00
C ALA A 58 23.12 5.62 6.23
N LEU A 59 22.24 4.78 5.66
CA LEU A 59 20.81 4.94 5.92
C LEU A 59 20.51 4.58 7.37
N ASP A 60 20.10 5.59 8.16
CA ASP A 60 19.67 5.40 9.55
C ASP A 60 18.63 4.26 9.60
N PRO A 61 18.85 3.21 10.41
CA PRO A 61 17.90 2.12 10.57
C PRO A 61 16.46 2.57 10.89
N LYS A 62 16.27 3.70 11.58
CA LYS A 62 14.93 4.25 11.82
C LYS A 62 14.26 4.75 10.54
N HIS A 63 15.05 5.32 9.61
CA HIS A 63 14.54 5.73 8.30
C HIS A 63 14.16 4.51 7.47
N LEU A 64 15.02 3.48 7.49
CA LEU A 64 14.75 2.20 6.85
C LEU A 64 13.46 1.55 7.39
N ALA A 65 13.26 1.59 8.71
CA ALA A 65 12.03 1.09 9.35
C ALA A 65 10.78 1.87 8.91
N GLY A 66 10.88 3.18 8.70
CA GLY A 66 9.79 3.98 8.14
C GLY A 66 9.42 3.55 6.71
N ILE A 67 10.43 3.34 5.85
CA ILE A 67 10.24 2.86 4.47
C ILE A 67 9.63 1.44 4.48
N ALA A 68 10.18 0.53 5.28
CA ALA A 68 9.64 -0.83 5.43
C ALA A 68 8.21 -0.83 5.99
N GLY A 69 7.88 0.11 6.90
CA GLY A 69 6.54 0.29 7.44
C GLY A 69 5.53 0.72 6.38
N TRP A 70 5.90 1.70 5.54
CA TRP A 70 5.07 2.08 4.39
C TRP A 70 4.91 0.93 3.40
N ARG A 71 6.01 0.25 3.04
CA ARG A 71 6.02 -0.92 2.15
C ARG A 71 5.16 -2.07 2.68
N ALA A 72 5.02 -2.19 4.00
CA ALA A 72 4.15 -3.15 4.66
C ALA A 72 2.67 -2.72 4.69
N GLY A 73 2.31 -1.56 4.13
CA GLY A 73 0.94 -1.09 3.95
C GLY A 73 0.48 0.00 4.92
N VAL A 74 1.38 0.60 5.71
CA VAL A 74 1.02 1.72 6.60
C VAL A 74 0.93 3.02 5.81
N LEU A 75 -0.27 3.35 5.35
CA LEU A 75 -0.55 4.54 4.52
C LEU A 75 -0.03 5.85 5.09
N GLY A 76 -0.08 6.01 6.42
CA GLY A 76 0.35 7.23 7.11
C GLY A 76 1.85 7.51 7.01
N LEU A 77 2.66 6.53 6.58
CA LEU A 77 4.11 6.68 6.44
C LEU A 77 4.54 7.10 5.03
N ARG A 78 3.63 7.15 4.04
CA ARG A 78 3.96 7.38 2.63
C ARG A 78 4.84 8.62 2.40
N GLU A 79 4.37 9.78 2.84
CA GLU A 79 5.06 11.05 2.55
C GLU A 79 6.46 11.11 3.19
N ASP A 80 6.57 10.66 4.45
CA ASP A 80 7.83 10.59 5.17
C ASP A 80 8.79 9.57 4.52
N ALA A 81 8.28 8.41 4.10
CA ALA A 81 9.06 7.40 3.38
C ALA A 81 9.58 7.91 2.04
N LEU A 82 8.73 8.54 1.21
CA LEU A 82 9.13 9.12 -0.07
C LEU A 82 10.19 10.22 0.10
N SER A 83 10.02 11.09 1.11
CA SER A 83 10.99 12.13 1.43
C SER A 83 12.35 11.55 1.83
N ARG A 84 12.37 10.51 2.68
CA ARG A 84 13.61 9.84 3.11
C ARG A 84 14.30 9.10 1.97
N ILE A 85 13.52 8.43 1.11
CA ILE A 85 14.06 7.78 -0.08
C ILE A 85 14.76 8.82 -0.96
N ALA A 86 14.07 9.92 -1.30
CA ALA A 86 14.64 10.97 -2.14
C ALA A 86 15.92 11.59 -1.55
N ALA A 87 15.97 11.79 -0.23
CA ALA A 87 17.15 12.36 0.44
C ALA A 87 18.34 11.40 0.52
N ALA A 88 18.11 10.09 0.49
CA ALA A 88 19.16 9.07 0.62
C ALA A 88 19.68 8.55 -0.73
N MET A 89 19.02 8.89 -1.84
CA MET A 89 19.48 8.56 -3.18
C MET A 89 20.64 9.48 -3.63
N PRO A 90 21.64 8.96 -4.36
CA PRO A 90 21.82 7.56 -4.77
C PRO A 90 22.57 6.69 -3.72
N ALA A 91 23.04 7.29 -2.62
CA ALA A 91 23.95 6.65 -1.66
C ALA A 91 23.40 5.40 -0.95
N ALA A 92 22.08 5.24 -0.89
CA ALA A 92 21.41 4.09 -0.27
C ALA A 92 20.52 3.31 -1.25
N ALA A 93 20.77 3.41 -2.56
CA ALA A 93 19.93 2.79 -3.60
C ALA A 93 19.65 1.30 -3.35
N ASP A 94 20.69 0.50 -3.08
CA ASP A 94 20.54 -0.94 -2.88
C ASP A 94 19.68 -1.29 -1.66
N ALA A 95 19.88 -0.59 -0.53
CA ALA A 95 19.09 -0.79 0.68
C ALA A 95 17.61 -0.43 0.46
N ILE A 96 17.36 0.68 -0.24
CA ILE A 96 16.01 1.14 -0.57
C ILE A 96 15.33 0.16 -1.53
N ALA A 97 16.03 -0.25 -2.59
CA ALA A 97 15.53 -1.18 -3.58
C ALA A 97 15.14 -2.52 -2.95
N ALA A 98 16.04 -3.08 -2.13
CA ALA A 98 15.80 -4.30 -1.39
C ALA A 98 14.62 -4.16 -0.42
N THR A 99 14.47 -3.01 0.25
CA THR A 99 13.31 -2.76 1.14
C THR A 99 12.01 -2.66 0.36
N LEU A 100 12.01 -2.04 -0.83
CA LEU A 100 10.82 -1.91 -1.65
C LEU A 100 10.49 -3.19 -2.45
N GLY A 101 11.42 -4.14 -2.50
CA GLY A 101 11.29 -5.38 -3.26
C GLY A 101 11.30 -5.14 -4.77
N MET A 102 12.11 -4.18 -5.25
CA MET A 102 12.28 -3.84 -6.66
C MET A 102 13.76 -3.74 -7.04
N ASP A 103 14.07 -3.59 -8.33
CA ASP A 103 15.44 -3.37 -8.78
C ASP A 103 15.93 -1.96 -8.36
N ALA A 104 17.23 -1.82 -8.11
CA ALA A 104 17.83 -0.53 -7.79
C ALA A 104 17.68 0.49 -8.92
N THR A 105 17.66 0.04 -10.19
CA THR A 105 17.41 0.91 -11.34
C THR A 105 15.99 1.44 -11.40
N ASP A 106 15.05 0.80 -10.70
CA ASP A 106 13.64 1.18 -10.69
C ASP A 106 13.29 2.22 -9.60
N VAL A 107 14.18 2.44 -8.62
CA VAL A 107 13.90 3.33 -7.47
C VAL A 107 13.69 4.78 -7.89
N GLU A 108 14.54 5.31 -8.78
CA GLU A 108 14.39 6.69 -9.27
C GLU A 108 13.13 6.86 -10.14
N PRO A 109 12.85 6.00 -11.15
CA PRO A 109 11.57 6.00 -11.85
C PRO A 109 10.37 5.88 -10.91
N PHE A 110 10.46 5.04 -9.88
CA PHE A 110 9.40 4.89 -8.88
C PHE A 110 9.10 6.20 -8.16
N LEU A 111 10.13 6.92 -7.69
CA LEU A 111 9.96 8.21 -7.03
C LEU A 111 9.33 9.26 -7.94
N GLU A 112 9.74 9.30 -9.21
CA GLU A 112 9.19 10.24 -10.18
C GLU A 112 7.69 10.03 -10.37
N HIS A 113 7.29 8.78 -10.63
CA HIS A 113 5.88 8.44 -10.86
C HIS A 113 5.04 8.60 -9.60
N GLN A 114 5.59 8.35 -8.41
CA GLN A 114 4.85 8.53 -7.15
C GLN A 114 4.41 9.98 -6.88
N ARG A 115 4.93 10.97 -7.61
CA ARG A 115 4.48 12.37 -7.51
C ARG A 115 3.08 12.58 -8.08
N THR A 116 2.70 11.83 -9.11
CA THR A 116 1.43 11.99 -9.83
C THR A 116 0.55 10.75 -9.76
N ASP A 117 1.14 9.60 -9.44
CA ASP A 117 0.50 8.30 -9.43
C ASP A 117 0.94 7.48 -8.21
N ARG A 118 0.14 7.58 -7.14
CA ARG A 118 0.40 6.88 -5.88
C ARG A 118 0.31 5.35 -5.96
N PHE A 119 -0.20 4.84 -7.08
CA PHE A 119 -0.39 3.42 -7.34
C PHE A 119 0.65 2.87 -8.31
N TRP A 120 1.72 3.62 -8.63
CA TRP A 120 2.73 3.18 -9.57
C TRP A 120 3.74 2.22 -8.92
N TRP A 121 4.04 1.12 -9.62
CA TRP A 121 5.22 0.26 -9.42
C TRP A 121 5.63 -0.36 -10.75
N PRO A 122 6.88 -0.84 -10.90
CA PRO A 122 7.40 -1.34 -12.18
C PRO A 122 6.54 -2.45 -12.82
N GLY A 123 6.03 -3.37 -12.00
CA GLY A 123 5.22 -4.51 -12.46
C GLY A 123 3.74 -4.22 -12.70
N ARG A 124 3.28 -2.95 -12.65
CA ARG A 124 1.84 -2.64 -12.77
C ARG A 124 1.27 -2.94 -14.15
N ALA A 125 2.00 -2.65 -15.22
CA ALA A 125 1.50 -2.81 -16.59
C ALA A 125 1.07 -4.26 -16.86
N GLU A 126 1.77 -5.23 -16.28
CA GLU A 126 1.44 -6.66 -16.38
C GLU A 126 0.10 -7.03 -15.71
N GLN A 127 -0.41 -6.17 -14.82
CA GLN A 127 -1.67 -6.35 -14.11
C GLN A 127 -2.85 -5.65 -14.79
N ARG A 128 -2.67 -5.10 -15.99
CA ARG A 128 -3.72 -4.43 -16.79
C ARG A 128 -4.45 -3.35 -15.98
N GLY A 129 -3.69 -2.50 -15.31
CA GLY A 129 -4.21 -1.40 -14.50
C GLY A 129 -4.79 -1.78 -13.14
N TYR A 130 -5.05 -3.06 -12.84
CA TYR A 130 -5.51 -3.46 -11.51
C TYR A 130 -4.39 -3.33 -10.48
N VAL A 131 -4.72 -2.81 -9.30
CA VAL A 131 -3.72 -2.52 -8.25
C VAL A 131 -3.98 -3.30 -6.98
N CYS A 132 -5.19 -3.20 -6.45
CA CYS A 132 -5.55 -3.94 -5.26
C CYS A 132 -7.03 -4.30 -5.24
N ALA A 133 -7.35 -5.35 -4.51
CA ALA A 133 -8.70 -5.71 -4.10
C ALA A 133 -8.90 -5.42 -2.62
N VAL A 134 -10.00 -4.75 -2.27
CA VAL A 134 -10.34 -4.39 -0.89
C VAL A 134 -11.72 -4.95 -0.49
N GLY A 135 -11.95 -5.07 0.81
CA GLY A 135 -13.20 -5.56 1.38
C GLY A 135 -13.13 -7.03 1.76
N GLY A 136 -14.08 -7.82 1.27
CA GLY A 136 -14.26 -9.24 1.57
C GLY A 136 -15.55 -9.50 2.34
N PHE A 137 -16.02 -10.75 2.28
CA PHE A 137 -17.22 -11.17 2.98
C PHE A 137 -16.96 -11.28 4.48
N ALA A 138 -17.82 -10.68 5.30
CA ALA A 138 -17.70 -10.65 6.75
C ALA A 138 -17.68 -12.05 7.39
N GLY A 139 -18.42 -13.01 6.82
CA GLY A 139 -18.38 -14.42 7.27
C GLY A 139 -17.02 -15.10 7.09
N LEU A 140 -16.08 -14.50 6.34
CA LEU A 140 -14.72 -14.96 6.13
C LEU A 140 -13.68 -13.96 6.67
N GLY A 141 -14.08 -13.06 7.58
CA GLY A 141 -13.19 -12.05 8.17
C GLY A 141 -13.02 -10.78 7.34
N GLY A 142 -13.82 -10.60 6.28
CA GLY A 142 -13.90 -9.35 5.53
C GLY A 142 -14.79 -8.29 6.19
N ALA A 143 -15.03 -7.20 5.48
CA ALA A 143 -15.76 -6.06 6.03
C ALA A 143 -17.27 -6.05 5.74
N TRP A 144 -17.73 -6.78 4.73
CA TRP A 144 -19.05 -6.56 4.15
C TRP A 144 -19.96 -7.76 4.27
N THR A 145 -21.22 -7.52 4.63
CA THR A 145 -22.30 -8.53 4.63
C THR A 145 -23.10 -8.55 3.34
N GLN A 146 -22.90 -7.56 2.47
CA GLN A 146 -23.47 -7.49 1.12
C GLN A 146 -22.37 -7.07 0.12
N PRO A 147 -22.47 -7.46 -1.17
CA PRO A 147 -21.54 -7.00 -2.20
C PRO A 147 -21.46 -5.47 -2.26
N PRO A 148 -20.27 -4.90 -2.54
CA PRO A 148 -20.12 -3.48 -2.82
C PRO A 148 -20.83 -3.13 -4.12
N THR A 149 -21.44 -1.96 -4.11
CA THR A 149 -22.14 -1.31 -5.21
C THR A 149 -21.76 0.16 -5.20
N ASP A 150 -21.93 0.85 -6.33
CA ASP A 150 -21.80 2.32 -6.39
C ASP A 150 -20.45 2.83 -5.85
N GLY A 151 -19.38 2.48 -6.56
CA GLY A 151 -18.03 2.94 -6.24
C GLY A 151 -17.77 4.32 -6.83
N ARG A 152 -17.28 5.26 -6.02
CA ARG A 152 -17.03 6.64 -6.43
C ARG A 152 -15.65 7.12 -6.02
N PRO A 153 -14.94 7.87 -6.87
CA PRO A 153 -13.78 8.63 -6.44
C PRO A 153 -14.17 9.73 -5.43
N LEU A 154 -13.28 10.01 -4.48
CA LEU A 154 -13.38 11.17 -3.59
C LEU A 154 -12.33 12.21 -3.98
N GLY A 155 -12.43 13.41 -3.40
CA GLY A 155 -11.51 14.53 -3.68
C GLY A 155 -10.02 14.18 -3.51
N PRO A 156 -9.58 13.59 -2.37
CA PRO A 156 -8.20 13.17 -2.20
C PRO A 156 -7.84 12.00 -3.13
N ALA A 157 -6.70 12.08 -3.84
CA ALA A 157 -6.22 11.01 -4.70
C ALA A 157 -6.08 9.69 -3.92
N GLY A 158 -6.59 8.59 -4.47
CA GLY A 158 -6.62 7.28 -3.80
C GLY A 158 -7.62 7.12 -2.66
N ALA A 159 -8.52 8.09 -2.48
CA ALA A 159 -9.69 7.94 -1.64
C ALA A 159 -10.92 7.63 -2.49
N PHE A 160 -11.72 6.67 -2.05
CA PHE A 160 -12.95 6.24 -2.72
C PHE A 160 -14.06 6.05 -1.71
N ALA A 161 -15.30 6.22 -2.16
CA ALA A 161 -16.47 5.75 -1.45
C ALA A 161 -17.04 4.51 -2.14
N VAL A 162 -17.62 3.61 -1.36
CA VAL A 162 -18.35 2.46 -1.87
C VAL A 162 -19.52 2.13 -0.98
N ARG A 163 -20.65 1.76 -1.57
CA ARG A 163 -21.87 1.42 -0.84
C ARG A 163 -22.03 -0.09 -0.71
N THR A 164 -22.30 -0.58 0.49
CA THR A 164 -22.63 -1.99 0.75
C THR A 164 -23.95 -2.04 1.52
N GLY A 165 -25.02 -2.51 0.87
CA GLY A 165 -26.38 -2.33 1.40
C GLY A 165 -26.70 -0.86 1.61
N GLU A 166 -27.10 -0.49 2.83
CA GLU A 166 -27.46 0.89 3.18
C GLU A 166 -26.26 1.73 3.67
N ARG A 167 -25.06 1.14 3.77
CA ARG A 167 -23.90 1.78 4.39
C ARG A 167 -22.85 2.20 3.37
N TRP A 168 -22.37 3.43 3.52
CA TRP A 168 -21.19 3.91 2.82
C TRP A 168 -19.89 3.62 3.59
N TRP A 169 -18.86 3.24 2.84
CA TRP A 169 -17.50 3.05 3.32
C TRP A 169 -16.54 3.92 2.56
N ARG A 170 -15.53 4.42 3.25
CA ARG A 170 -14.36 5.07 2.67
C ARG A 170 -13.23 4.07 2.55
N ILE A 171 -12.63 4.04 1.37
CA ILE A 171 -11.39 3.33 1.06
C ILE A 171 -10.32 4.39 0.88
N ASP A 172 -9.23 4.29 1.63
CA ASP A 172 -7.98 5.00 1.35
C ASP A 172 -6.95 3.97 0.92
N ALA A 173 -6.22 4.20 -0.18
CA ALA A 173 -5.24 3.23 -0.67
C ALA A 173 -4.07 3.89 -1.41
N ASP A 174 -2.95 3.18 -1.44
CA ASP A 174 -1.83 3.39 -2.36
C ASP A 174 -1.34 2.05 -2.90
N VAL A 175 -0.14 2.03 -3.50
CA VAL A 175 0.50 0.84 -4.04
C VAL A 175 0.74 -0.29 -3.03
N TRP A 176 0.88 0.01 -1.73
CA TRP A 176 1.26 -0.97 -0.70
C TRP A 176 0.15 -1.22 0.32
N GLY A 177 -0.67 -0.21 0.60
CA GLY A 177 -1.60 -0.20 1.71
C GLY A 177 -3.02 0.11 1.27
N SER A 178 -3.98 -0.42 2.02
CA SER A 178 -5.36 0.02 1.92
C SER A 178 -6.02 0.01 3.30
N ARG A 179 -6.92 0.96 3.51
CA ARG A 179 -7.69 1.11 4.74
C ARG A 179 -9.14 1.29 4.37
N LEU A 180 -10.00 0.53 5.05
CA LEU A 180 -11.43 0.63 4.93
C LEU A 180 -12.00 1.19 6.22
N THR A 181 -12.78 2.27 6.13
CA THR A 181 -13.45 2.88 7.28
C THR A 181 -14.93 3.09 6.98
N PRO A 182 -15.83 2.79 7.91
CA PRO A 182 -17.23 3.11 7.70
C PRO A 182 -17.39 4.63 7.71
N LEU A 183 -18.05 5.18 6.70
CA LEU A 183 -18.52 6.55 6.81
C LEU A 183 -19.61 6.58 7.88
N ARG A 184 -19.62 7.65 8.68
CA ARG A 184 -20.73 7.88 9.61
C ARG A 184 -22.01 8.06 8.79
N ALA A 185 -23.18 7.96 9.42
CA ALA A 185 -24.43 8.27 8.75
C ALA A 185 -24.43 9.76 8.38
N VAL A 186 -23.91 10.05 7.19
CA VAL A 186 -23.92 11.34 6.52
C VAL A 186 -24.59 11.11 5.16
N ASP A 187 -25.08 12.22 4.60
CA ASP A 187 -25.56 12.31 3.24
C ASP A 187 -24.56 11.65 2.27
N GLU A 188 -25.10 11.17 1.16
CA GLU A 188 -24.37 10.53 0.06
C GLU A 188 -23.05 11.26 -0.24
N PRO A 189 -21.91 10.54 -0.28
CA PRO A 189 -20.61 11.16 -0.45
C PRO A 189 -20.53 11.89 -1.79
N GLU A 190 -20.05 13.13 -1.75
CA GLU A 190 -19.82 13.94 -2.95
C GLU A 190 -18.68 13.33 -3.78
N GLU A 191 -18.95 13.13 -5.07
CA GLU A 191 -17.98 12.60 -6.00
C GLU A 191 -16.89 13.64 -6.29
N GLY A 192 -15.62 13.22 -6.22
CA GLY A 192 -14.46 14.06 -6.52
C GLY A 192 -13.73 13.60 -7.77
N LEU A 193 -12.77 14.40 -8.24
CA LEU A 193 -12.01 14.07 -9.45
C LEU A 193 -11.10 12.84 -9.32
N GLY A 194 -10.78 12.35 -8.10
CA GLY A 194 -10.23 11.01 -7.86
C GLY A 194 -8.82 10.67 -8.35
N GLY A 195 -8.23 11.49 -9.21
CA GLY A 195 -7.01 11.13 -9.94
C GLY A 195 -7.26 10.06 -11.01
N PRO A 196 -6.22 9.40 -11.54
CA PRO A 196 -6.35 8.44 -12.66
C PRO A 196 -6.92 7.08 -12.24
N ALA A 197 -7.20 6.88 -10.95
CA ALA A 197 -7.66 5.62 -10.39
C ALA A 197 -9.18 5.61 -10.23
N SER A 198 -9.81 4.47 -10.50
CA SER A 198 -11.23 4.23 -10.33
C SER A 198 -11.50 2.98 -9.48
N LEU A 199 -12.69 2.92 -8.89
CA LEU A 199 -13.16 1.76 -8.14
C LEU A 199 -14.11 0.92 -8.99
N VAL A 200 -13.76 -0.34 -9.20
CA VAL A 200 -14.51 -1.32 -9.98
C VAL A 200 -15.16 -2.32 -9.04
N THR A 201 -16.47 -2.53 -9.18
CA THR A 201 -17.24 -3.51 -8.38
C THR A 201 -17.88 -4.54 -9.31
N PHE A 202 -18.15 -5.74 -8.79
CA PHE A 202 -18.82 -6.81 -9.54
C PHE A 202 -20.03 -7.32 -8.74
N PRO A 203 -21.20 -7.56 -9.36
CA PRO A 203 -22.47 -7.86 -8.68
C PRO A 203 -22.44 -9.00 -7.65
N ASP A 204 -21.57 -9.99 -7.82
CA ASP A 204 -21.47 -11.18 -6.95
C ASP A 204 -20.11 -11.30 -6.23
N SER A 205 -19.32 -10.24 -6.25
CA SER A 205 -18.01 -10.19 -5.61
C SER A 205 -18.11 -9.39 -4.32
N TYR A 206 -17.58 -9.92 -3.21
CA TYR A 206 -17.38 -9.12 -2.00
C TYR A 206 -16.07 -8.31 -2.05
N LEU A 207 -15.52 -8.07 -3.24
CA LEU A 207 -14.31 -7.26 -3.45
C LEU A 207 -14.64 -6.04 -4.29
N ALA A 208 -14.11 -4.89 -3.90
CA ALA A 208 -13.96 -3.72 -4.75
C ALA A 208 -12.50 -3.64 -5.23
N TRP A 209 -12.31 -3.41 -6.51
CA TRP A 209 -11.00 -3.37 -7.16
C TRP A 209 -10.62 -1.93 -7.47
N ILE A 210 -9.39 -1.56 -7.13
CA ILE A 210 -8.81 -0.29 -7.61
C ILE A 210 -8.12 -0.56 -8.94
N HIS A 211 -8.50 0.22 -9.95
CA HIS A 211 -7.97 0.15 -11.29
C HIS A 211 -7.42 1.53 -11.70
N VAL A 212 -6.23 1.57 -12.27
CA VAL A 212 -5.59 2.76 -12.83
C VAL A 212 -5.53 2.57 -14.32
N ALA A 213 -6.15 3.48 -15.08
CA ALA A 213 -6.05 3.44 -16.53
C ALA A 213 -4.60 3.73 -16.97
N ASP A 214 -4.12 3.03 -18.00
CA ASP A 214 -2.86 3.38 -18.63
C ASP A 214 -2.97 4.81 -19.19
N ALA A 215 -1.90 5.60 -19.06
CA ALA A 215 -1.85 6.91 -19.68
C ALA A 215 -1.93 6.74 -21.21
N ALA A 216 -2.90 7.41 -21.82
CA ALA A 216 -3.14 7.40 -23.27
C ALA A 216 -2.01 8.07 -24.05
#